data_AF-A0A1X7U577-F1
#
_entry.id   AF-A0A1X7U577-F1
#
_cell.length_a   1.000
_cell.length_b   1.000
_cell.length_c   1.000
_cell.angle_alpha   90.00
_cell.angle_beta   90.00
_cell.angle_gamma   90.00
#
_symmetry.space_group_name_H-M   'P 1'
#
loop_
_entity.id
_entity.type
_entity.pdbx_description
1 polymer ?
#
loop_
_entity_poly.entity_id
_entity_poly.type
_entity_poly.pdbx_seq_one_letter_code
_entity_poly.pdbx_strand_id
1 'polypeptide(L)'
;MLAYARLLIKESLKHPGNAWMECDRIFRQQAAIDASKPWIIIHSDIQAATILGRGPVHPGTFCTYCFEADHKTEHCALPFFVRPPLPRPNMYSAVSEIVKMGRGTGFIKIELKDVYWIVPVHPHDMYLLAITWQNVTYLDRALPFGLRSAPKIFSAVAYMIAWALHCCGLPQQINYLHDLLLFVHPSDQNGAEMLVNALQILDVLGVPVATVTTHKVKGPSTSLTFLGIVLDTMSFQLIPADELRCVKGMMAMWLSRNSGTRKELERFLGHLVHAATLIQLGRTFLRELFKLLHKVNKPQHFIQLTTTETADLYWWDCFLQRWNGHSFFLVPVPTVHVYSDASTTFGCGAFAQGRGGSPYPGFMAQTFLGLLHWS
;
A
#
# COMPACT_ATOMS: atom_id res chain seq x y z
N MET A 1 22.26 -10.71 -13.43
CA MET A 1 21.04 -10.20 -12.76
C MET A 1 21.29 -9.83 -11.28
N LEU A 2 21.63 -10.75 -10.37
CA LEU A 2 21.92 -10.39 -8.96
C LEU A 2 23.19 -9.54 -8.77
N ALA A 3 24.28 -9.86 -9.48
CA ALA A 3 25.49 -9.04 -9.48
C ALA A 3 25.24 -7.63 -10.07
N TYR A 4 24.31 -7.53 -11.03
CA TYR A 4 23.89 -6.29 -11.67
C TYR A 4 23.07 -5.41 -10.72
N ALA A 5 22.10 -5.99 -10.01
CA ALA A 5 21.33 -5.29 -8.98
C ALA A 5 22.23 -4.75 -7.86
N ARG A 6 23.22 -5.54 -7.41
CA ARG A 6 24.25 -5.08 -6.46
C ARG A 6 25.05 -3.89 -6.97
N LEU A 7 25.40 -3.89 -8.26
CA LEU A 7 26.17 -2.83 -8.89
C LEU A 7 25.35 -1.54 -9.04
N LEU A 8 24.09 -1.66 -9.48
CA LEU A 8 23.16 -0.52 -9.52
C LEU A 8 22.89 0.06 -8.14
N ILE A 9 22.69 -0.78 -7.13
CA ILE A 9 22.55 -0.34 -5.73
C ILE A 9 23.83 0.39 -5.31
N LYS A 10 25.00 -0.20 -5.51
CA LYS A 10 26.29 0.41 -5.14
C LYS A 10 26.55 1.75 -5.84
N GLU A 11 26.21 1.89 -7.12
CA GLU A 11 26.40 3.14 -7.87
C GLU A 11 25.34 4.19 -7.52
N SER A 12 24.09 3.78 -7.24
CA SER A 12 23.05 4.67 -6.72
C SER A 12 23.38 5.23 -5.33
N LEU A 13 24.16 4.49 -4.54
CA LEU A 13 24.63 4.91 -3.21
C LEU A 13 25.82 5.88 -3.29
N LYS A 14 26.59 5.87 -4.39
CA LYS A 14 27.77 6.74 -4.58
C LYS A 14 27.46 8.04 -5.30
N HIS A 15 26.52 8.01 -6.25
CA HIS A 15 26.22 9.15 -7.09
C HIS A 15 24.74 9.57 -6.91
N PRO A 16 24.47 10.76 -6.34
CA PRO A 16 23.10 11.27 -6.22
C PRO A 16 22.52 11.59 -7.61
N GLY A 17 21.20 11.49 -7.75
CA GLY A 17 20.49 11.85 -8.99
C GLY A 17 20.62 10.79 -10.10
N ASN A 18 20.68 11.25 -11.36
CA ASN A 18 20.46 10.42 -12.56
C ASN A 18 21.65 9.52 -12.97
N ALA A 19 22.75 9.52 -12.23
CA ALA A 19 23.99 8.84 -12.61
C ALA A 19 23.86 7.30 -12.68
N TRP A 20 23.08 6.68 -11.79
CA TRP A 20 22.85 5.23 -11.83
C TRP A 20 22.03 4.78 -13.04
N MET A 21 21.24 5.69 -13.64
CA MET A 21 20.39 5.41 -14.80
C MET A 21 21.17 5.40 -16.11
N GLU A 22 22.23 6.22 -16.20
CA GLU A 22 23.17 6.16 -17.33
C GLU A 22 23.97 4.85 -17.27
N CYS A 23 24.32 4.38 -16.07
CA CYS A 23 24.87 3.04 -15.86
C CYS A 23 23.89 1.94 -16.34
N ASP A 24 22.62 1.93 -15.90
CA ASP A 24 21.60 0.95 -16.34
C ASP A 24 21.40 0.96 -17.88
N ARG A 25 21.31 2.16 -18.49
CA ARG A 25 21.14 2.34 -19.94
C ARG A 25 22.30 1.76 -20.74
N ILE A 26 23.54 2.04 -20.33
CA ILE A 26 24.75 1.55 -20.99
C ILE A 26 24.88 0.03 -20.81
N PHE A 27 24.56 -0.51 -19.63
CA PHE A 27 24.56 -1.96 -19.40
C PHE A 27 23.57 -2.69 -20.31
N ARG A 28 22.37 -2.14 -20.50
CA ARG A 28 21.38 -2.70 -21.43
C ARG A 28 21.83 -2.61 -22.89
N GLN A 29 22.50 -1.51 -23.28
CA GLN A 29 23.09 -1.38 -24.62
C GLN A 29 24.22 -2.39 -24.86
N GLN A 30 25.08 -2.62 -23.87
CA GLN A 30 26.15 -3.62 -23.97
C GLN A 30 25.60 -5.04 -24.07
N ALA A 31 24.59 -5.39 -23.27
CA ALA A 31 23.94 -6.70 -23.34
C ALA A 31 23.20 -6.92 -24.68
N ALA A 32 22.70 -5.85 -25.30
CA ALA A 32 22.07 -5.90 -26.61
C ALA A 32 23.09 -6.08 -27.76
N ILE A 33 24.33 -5.59 -27.58
CA ILE A 33 25.42 -5.72 -28.56
C ILE A 33 26.10 -7.09 -28.45
N ASP A 34 26.27 -7.61 -27.23
CA ASP A 34 26.91 -8.90 -26.98
C ASP A 34 26.32 -9.58 -25.74
N ALA A 35 25.36 -10.47 -25.97
CA ALA A 35 24.66 -11.21 -24.92
C ALA A 35 25.55 -12.23 -24.18
N SER A 36 26.75 -12.52 -24.68
CA SER A 36 27.69 -13.45 -24.06
C SER A 36 28.54 -12.80 -22.95
N LYS A 37 28.53 -11.46 -22.85
CA LYS A 37 29.31 -10.74 -21.85
C LYS A 37 28.68 -10.83 -20.45
N PRO A 38 29.49 -11.11 -19.40
CA PRO A 38 28.99 -11.21 -18.04
C PRO A 38 28.60 -9.82 -17.50
N TRP A 39 27.42 -9.73 -16.87
CA TRP A 39 26.80 -8.53 -16.26
C TRP A 39 27.57 -7.93 -15.06
N ILE A 40 28.89 -8.12 -14.99
CA ILE A 40 29.74 -7.91 -13.82
C ILE A 40 30.92 -6.98 -14.13
N ILE A 41 31.17 -6.64 -15.39
CA ILE A 41 32.33 -5.84 -15.84
C ILE A 41 31.84 -4.52 -16.44
N ILE A 42 32.22 -3.38 -15.83
CA ILE A 42 32.12 -2.06 -16.47
C ILE A 42 33.47 -1.78 -17.14
N HIS A 43 33.47 -1.44 -18.44
CA HIS A 43 34.68 -0.98 -19.12
C HIS A 43 35.17 0.33 -18.48
N SER A 44 36.46 0.38 -18.12
CA SER A 44 37.13 1.56 -17.53
C SER A 44 36.96 2.83 -18.35
N ASP A 45 36.90 2.70 -19.68
CA ASP A 45 36.79 3.82 -20.61
C ASP A 45 35.41 4.50 -20.53
N ILE A 46 34.41 3.79 -20.01
CA ILE A 46 33.05 4.30 -19.80
C ILE A 46 32.93 5.01 -18.44
N GLN A 47 33.62 4.51 -17.40
CA GLN A 47 33.73 5.19 -16.10
C GLN A 47 34.38 6.57 -16.23
N ALA A 48 35.34 6.72 -17.15
CA ALA A 48 35.98 8.01 -17.43
C ALA A 48 35.03 8.99 -18.15
N ALA A 49 34.10 8.50 -18.97
CA ALA A 49 33.10 9.32 -19.67
C ALA A 49 31.93 9.76 -18.77
N THR A 50 31.73 9.12 -17.61
CA THR A 50 30.62 9.40 -16.67
C THR A 50 30.99 10.26 -15.46
N ILE A 51 32.14 10.96 -15.47
CA ILE A 51 32.28 12.18 -14.65
C ILE A 51 31.41 13.27 -15.29
N LEU A 52 30.10 13.09 -15.25
CA LEU A 52 29.13 14.12 -15.53
C LEU A 52 29.17 15.06 -14.31
N GLY A 53 29.96 16.13 -14.44
CA GLY A 53 29.82 17.29 -13.59
C GLY A 53 28.36 17.74 -13.58
N ARG A 54 27.92 18.35 -12.48
CA ARG A 54 26.61 19.01 -12.39
C ARG A 54 26.42 19.86 -13.65
N GLY A 55 25.49 19.46 -14.52
CA GLY A 55 25.03 20.34 -15.59
C GLY A 55 24.53 21.64 -14.96
N PRO A 56 24.76 22.81 -15.58
CA PRO A 56 24.33 24.08 -15.01
C PRO A 56 22.82 24.05 -14.74
N VAL A 57 22.43 24.41 -13.52
CA VAL A 57 21.03 24.56 -13.13
C VAL A 57 20.41 25.65 -14.00
N HIS A 58 19.56 25.26 -14.94
CA HIS A 58 18.83 26.21 -15.76
C HIS A 58 17.55 26.65 -15.02
N PRO A 59 17.29 27.96 -14.88
CA PRO A 59 16.05 28.43 -14.27
C PRO A 59 14.84 27.88 -15.06
N GLY A 60 13.99 27.08 -14.41
CA GLY A 60 12.76 26.53 -15.01
C GLY A 60 12.77 25.04 -15.33
N THR A 61 13.85 24.30 -15.06
CA THR A 61 13.83 22.83 -15.05
C THR A 61 13.37 22.34 -13.68
N PHE A 62 12.13 21.88 -13.58
CA PHE A 62 11.61 21.23 -12.37
C PHE A 62 10.85 19.97 -12.76
N CYS A 63 11.24 18.85 -12.18
CA CYS A 63 10.58 17.58 -12.41
C CYS A 63 9.48 17.34 -11.36
N THR A 64 8.23 17.19 -11.80
CA THR A 64 7.10 16.91 -10.90
C THR A 64 7.06 15.46 -10.39
N TYR A 65 7.87 14.56 -10.93
CA TYR A 65 7.93 13.16 -10.49
C TYR A 65 8.98 12.92 -9.38
N CYS A 66 10.23 13.38 -9.55
CA CYS A 66 11.29 13.24 -8.56
C CYS A 66 11.54 14.51 -7.72
N PHE A 67 10.95 15.65 -8.08
CA PHE A 67 11.11 16.96 -7.41
C PHE A 67 12.51 17.59 -7.56
N GLU A 68 13.34 17.08 -8.48
CA GLU A 68 14.67 17.64 -8.78
C GLU A 68 14.60 18.82 -9.76
N ALA A 69 15.55 19.74 -9.61
CA ALA A 69 15.63 20.99 -10.38
C ALA A 69 16.61 20.97 -11.56
N ASP A 70 17.24 19.82 -11.83
CA ASP A 70 18.26 19.64 -12.86
C ASP A 70 17.71 19.07 -14.19
N HIS A 71 16.43 18.68 -14.23
CA HIS A 71 15.77 18.19 -15.45
C HIS A 71 14.25 18.46 -15.46
N LYS A 72 13.61 18.36 -16.63
CA LYS A 72 12.15 18.46 -16.79
C LYS A 72 11.48 17.09 -16.59
N THR A 73 10.20 17.09 -16.22
CA THR A 73 9.37 15.89 -16.02
C THR A 73 9.42 14.91 -17.20
N GLU A 74 9.47 15.41 -18.44
CA GLU A 74 9.52 14.61 -19.68
C GLU A 74 10.84 13.86 -19.90
N HIS A 75 11.91 14.29 -19.23
CA HIS A 75 13.23 13.65 -19.26
C HIS A 75 13.51 12.83 -18.00
N CYS A 76 12.52 12.75 -17.09
CA CYS A 76 12.59 11.90 -15.91
C CYS A 76 12.45 10.43 -16.34
N ALA A 77 13.16 9.51 -15.68
CA ALA A 77 12.99 8.07 -15.92
C ALA A 77 11.99 7.40 -14.96
N LEU A 78 11.52 8.11 -13.93
CA LEU A 78 10.39 7.67 -13.12
C LEU A 78 9.08 7.38 -13.91
N PRO A 79 8.78 7.98 -15.09
CA PRO A 79 7.64 7.59 -15.91
C PRO A 79 7.62 6.10 -16.28
N PHE A 80 8.80 5.45 -16.46
CA PHE A 80 8.90 4.01 -16.72
C PHE A 80 8.57 3.14 -15.50
N PHE A 81 8.78 3.67 -14.29
CA PHE A 81 8.35 3.04 -13.03
C PHE A 81 6.93 3.44 -12.61
N VAL A 82 6.31 4.43 -13.28
CA VAL A 82 4.99 5.00 -12.94
C VAL A 82 3.83 4.33 -13.71
N ARG A 83 4.08 3.30 -14.53
CA ARG A 83 3.00 2.39 -14.99
C ARG A 83 3.44 0.93 -14.82
N PRO A 84 2.74 0.12 -14.00
CA PRO A 84 1.36 0.29 -13.60
C PRO A 84 1.21 1.24 -12.41
N PRO A 85 0.12 2.02 -12.35
CA PRO A 85 -0.30 2.61 -11.10
C PRO A 85 -0.80 1.45 -10.25
N LEU A 86 0.09 0.72 -9.58
CA LEU A 86 -0.38 -0.02 -8.43
C LEU A 86 -0.55 1.04 -7.35
N PRO A 87 -1.80 1.39 -6.96
CA PRO A 87 -1.99 2.21 -5.78
C PRO A 87 -1.18 1.57 -4.65
N ARG A 88 -0.57 2.39 -3.78
CA ARG A 88 0.14 1.92 -2.58
C ARG A 88 -0.58 0.66 -2.08
N PRO A 89 0.06 -0.51 -2.13
CA PRO A 89 -0.67 -1.75 -2.04
C PRO A 89 -1.39 -1.74 -0.70
N ASN A 90 -2.69 -1.84 -0.79
CA ASN A 90 -3.58 -1.72 0.35
C ASN A 90 -4.19 -3.10 0.59
N MET A 91 -5.02 -3.20 1.62
CA MET A 91 -5.73 -4.44 1.93
C MET A 91 -6.46 -5.03 0.71
N TYR A 92 -6.98 -4.20 -0.21
CA TYR A 92 -7.67 -4.66 -1.42
C TYR A 92 -6.74 -5.38 -2.41
N SER A 93 -5.48 -4.96 -2.53
CA SER A 93 -4.51 -5.65 -3.38
C SER A 93 -4.23 -7.06 -2.87
N ALA A 94 -4.09 -7.21 -1.54
CA ALA A 94 -3.89 -8.52 -0.92
C ALA A 94 -5.13 -9.42 -1.10
N VAL A 95 -6.32 -8.87 -0.86
CA VAL A 95 -7.60 -9.55 -1.10
C VAL A 95 -7.72 -9.99 -2.56
N SER A 96 -7.37 -9.13 -3.52
CA SER A 96 -7.44 -9.46 -4.95
C SER A 96 -6.53 -10.62 -5.32
N GLU A 97 -5.32 -10.67 -4.79
CA GLU A 97 -4.39 -11.77 -5.08
C GLU A 97 -4.86 -13.08 -4.45
N ILE A 98 -5.38 -13.03 -3.21
CA ILE A 98 -5.98 -14.20 -2.53
C ILE A 98 -7.17 -14.74 -3.31
N VAL A 99 -8.06 -13.86 -3.77
CA VAL A 99 -9.24 -14.27 -4.55
C VAL A 99 -8.84 -14.92 -5.87
N LYS A 100 -7.79 -14.40 -6.52
CA LYS A 100 -7.25 -14.94 -7.77
C LYS A 100 -6.60 -16.32 -7.58
N MET A 101 -5.88 -16.53 -6.47
CA MET A 101 -5.23 -17.81 -6.15
C MET A 101 -6.17 -18.84 -5.53
N GLY A 102 -7.23 -18.39 -4.86
CA GLY A 102 -8.26 -19.22 -4.27
C GLY A 102 -8.01 -19.64 -2.82
N ARG A 103 -8.87 -20.53 -2.33
CA ARG A 103 -8.79 -21.07 -0.96
C ARG A 103 -7.50 -21.87 -0.76
N GLY A 104 -6.95 -21.79 0.44
CA GLY A 104 -5.68 -22.43 0.79
C GLY A 104 -4.43 -21.68 0.34
N THR A 105 -4.57 -20.43 -0.14
CA THR A 105 -3.42 -19.58 -0.47
C THR A 105 -2.56 -19.39 0.77
N GLY A 106 -1.28 -19.75 0.68
CA GLY A 106 -0.31 -19.56 1.76
C GLY A 106 0.27 -18.15 1.76
N PHE A 107 0.78 -17.73 2.92
CA PHE A 107 1.41 -16.43 3.13
C PHE A 107 2.76 -16.61 3.78
N ILE A 108 3.71 -15.78 3.35
CA ILE A 108 4.97 -15.55 4.04
C ILE A 108 5.09 -14.04 4.26
N LYS A 109 5.23 -13.63 5.52
CA LYS A 109 5.46 -12.23 5.88
C LYS A 109 6.88 -12.06 6.38
N ILE A 110 7.62 -11.15 5.77
CA ILE A 110 8.97 -10.79 6.16
C ILE A 110 8.95 -9.31 6.58
N GLU A 111 9.21 -9.06 7.86
CA GLU A 111 9.41 -7.70 8.37
C GLU A 111 10.87 -7.28 8.16
N LEU A 112 11.07 -6.23 7.37
CA LEU A 112 12.38 -5.64 7.16
C LEU A 112 12.78 -4.85 8.42
N LYS A 113 14.02 -5.04 8.89
CA LYS A 113 14.56 -4.37 10.08
C LYS A 113 15.22 -3.06 9.69
N ASP A 114 15.20 -2.06 10.59
CA ASP A 114 16.07 -0.87 10.47
C ASP A 114 16.04 -0.21 9.07
N VAL A 115 14.86 -0.25 8.44
CA VAL A 115 14.67 0.01 7.00
C VAL A 115 15.11 1.38 6.53
N TYR A 116 15.07 2.38 7.40
CA TYR A 116 15.52 3.73 7.04
C TYR A 116 17.04 3.83 7.05
N TRP A 117 17.72 3.03 7.87
CA TRP A 117 19.18 3.06 7.99
C TRP A 117 19.92 2.42 6.83
N ILE A 118 19.26 1.64 5.97
CA ILE A 118 19.88 1.19 4.71
C ILE A 118 19.94 2.29 3.64
N VAL A 119 19.23 3.41 3.85
CA VAL A 119 19.21 4.52 2.90
C VAL A 119 20.14 5.62 3.39
N PRO A 120 21.31 5.82 2.76
CA PRO A 120 22.23 6.86 3.17
C PRO A 120 21.62 8.25 2.91
N VAL A 121 21.96 9.19 3.78
CA VAL A 121 21.67 10.60 3.57
C VAL A 121 22.79 11.19 2.74
N HIS A 122 22.43 11.99 1.74
CA HIS A 122 23.41 12.65 0.91
C HIS A 122 24.27 13.61 1.77
N PRO A 123 25.61 13.68 1.61
CA PRO A 123 26.48 14.48 2.47
C PRO A 123 26.09 15.96 2.60
N HIS A 124 25.46 16.52 1.56
CA HIS A 124 24.99 17.91 1.59
C HIS A 124 23.72 18.08 2.42
N ASP A 125 22.97 17.03 2.73
CA ASP A 125 21.75 17.12 3.55
C ASP A 125 21.98 16.69 5.00
N MET A 126 23.12 16.05 5.31
CA MET A 126 23.43 15.54 6.65
C MET A 126 23.37 16.62 7.74
N TYR A 127 23.73 17.87 7.42
CA TYR A 127 23.68 18.97 8.37
C TYR A 127 22.26 19.31 8.83
N LEU A 128 21.24 18.99 8.02
CA LEU A 128 19.82 19.17 8.38
C LEU A 128 19.34 18.16 9.41
N LEU A 129 20.12 17.10 9.63
CA LEU A 129 19.81 15.99 10.54
C LEU A 129 20.75 15.97 11.75
N ALA A 130 21.33 17.11 12.09
CA ALA A 130 22.20 17.24 13.25
C ALA A 130 21.39 17.21 14.56
N ILE A 131 21.86 16.43 15.54
CA ILE A 131 21.30 16.40 16.89
C ILE A 131 22.43 16.70 17.87
N THR A 132 22.22 17.64 18.78
CA THR A 132 23.17 17.95 19.86
C THR A 132 22.67 17.36 21.17
N TRP A 133 23.51 16.55 21.81
CA TRP A 133 23.24 15.96 23.12
C TRP A 133 24.50 16.01 23.99
N GLN A 134 24.36 16.49 25.24
CA GLN A 134 25.49 16.68 26.18
C GLN A 134 26.70 17.42 25.56
N ASN A 135 26.44 18.51 24.84
CA ASN A 135 27.46 19.30 24.12
C ASN A 135 28.22 18.55 23.01
N VAL A 136 27.77 17.36 22.60
CA VAL A 136 28.29 16.61 21.45
C VAL A 136 27.26 16.68 20.32
N THR A 137 27.72 16.99 19.11
CA THR A 137 26.86 17.03 17.91
C THR A 137 27.04 15.76 17.09
N TYR A 138 25.93 15.08 16.83
CA TYR A 138 25.83 13.87 16.04
C TYR A 138 25.16 14.20 14.71
N LEU A 139 25.63 13.57 13.62
CA LEU A 139 25.07 13.69 12.28
C LEU A 139 24.60 12.32 11.82
N ASP A 140 23.31 12.22 11.49
CA ASP A 140 22.77 11.00 10.91
C ASP A 140 23.31 10.81 9.48
N ARG A 141 23.91 9.64 9.24
CA ARG A 141 24.47 9.25 7.93
C ARG A 141 23.48 8.49 7.05
N ALA A 142 22.35 8.08 7.62
CA ALA A 142 21.27 7.37 6.97
C ALA A 142 19.93 7.92 7.45
N LEU A 143 18.83 7.61 6.76
CA LEU A 143 17.54 8.21 7.08
C LEU A 143 17.14 7.93 8.54
N PRO A 144 16.95 8.96 9.38
CA PRO A 144 16.58 8.75 10.76
C PRO A 144 15.08 8.48 10.88
N PHE A 145 14.71 7.80 11.96
CA PHE A 145 13.32 7.71 12.37
C PHE A 145 12.77 9.09 12.74
N GLY A 146 11.48 9.32 12.48
CA GLY A 146 10.82 10.61 12.74
C GLY A 146 10.88 11.60 11.58
N LEU A 147 11.74 11.36 10.57
CA LEU A 147 11.78 12.19 9.38
C LEU A 147 10.51 11.99 8.53
N ARG A 148 9.76 13.07 8.29
CA ARG A 148 8.50 13.04 7.53
C ARG A 148 8.65 12.47 6.12
N SER A 149 9.80 12.67 5.46
CA SER A 149 10.06 12.17 4.11
C SER A 149 10.54 10.72 4.07
N ALA A 150 11.04 10.16 5.18
CA ALA A 150 11.64 8.82 5.21
C ALA A 150 10.72 7.70 4.68
N PRO A 151 9.42 7.62 5.06
CA PRO A 151 8.53 6.58 4.53
C PRO A 151 8.37 6.63 3.00
N LYS A 152 8.34 7.84 2.42
CA LYS A 152 8.21 8.03 0.97
C LYS A 152 9.49 7.60 0.26
N ILE A 153 10.65 8.01 0.77
CA ILE A 153 11.94 7.65 0.19
C ILE A 153 12.15 6.13 0.27
N PHE A 154 11.87 5.54 1.43
CA PHE A 154 11.99 4.09 1.62
C PHE A 154 11.01 3.31 0.73
N SER A 155 9.82 3.83 0.43
CA SER A 155 8.90 3.16 -0.49
C SER A 155 9.53 2.91 -1.86
N ALA A 156 10.37 3.82 -2.37
CA ALA A 156 11.10 3.62 -3.63
C ALA A 156 12.10 2.46 -3.53
N VAL A 157 12.84 2.38 -2.41
CA VAL A 157 13.77 1.28 -2.14
C VAL A 157 13.03 -0.05 -1.98
N ALA A 158 11.90 -0.05 -1.28
CA ALA A 158 11.04 -1.22 -1.13
C ALA A 158 10.51 -1.72 -2.48
N TYR A 159 10.19 -0.83 -3.44
CA TYR A 159 9.84 -1.23 -4.80
C TYR A 159 11.01 -1.89 -5.54
N MET A 160 12.23 -1.39 -5.37
CA MET A 160 13.43 -2.01 -5.96
C MET A 160 13.70 -3.40 -5.36
N ILE A 161 13.50 -3.57 -4.05
CA ILE A 161 13.60 -4.88 -3.38
C ILE A 161 12.55 -5.84 -3.95
N ALA A 162 11.29 -5.41 -4.07
CA ALA A 162 10.25 -6.19 -4.74
C ALA A 162 10.67 -6.57 -6.16
N TRP A 163 11.11 -5.60 -6.96
CA TRP A 163 11.52 -5.88 -8.33
C TRP A 163 12.65 -6.91 -8.41
N ALA A 164 13.64 -6.84 -7.53
CA ALA A 164 14.70 -7.84 -7.45
C ALA A 164 14.17 -9.24 -7.10
N LEU A 165 13.27 -9.36 -6.13
CA LEU A 165 12.59 -10.62 -5.78
C LEU A 165 11.80 -11.17 -6.97
N HIS A 166 11.06 -10.31 -7.68
CA HIS A 166 10.31 -10.67 -8.88
C HIS A 166 11.23 -11.25 -9.97
N CYS A 167 12.36 -10.57 -10.25
CA CYS A 167 13.36 -11.04 -11.22
C CYS A 167 14.03 -12.36 -10.82
N CYS A 168 13.97 -12.74 -9.53
CA CYS A 168 14.51 -13.99 -9.01
C CYS A 168 13.44 -15.09 -8.86
N GLY A 169 12.27 -14.94 -9.50
CA GLY A 169 11.24 -15.98 -9.51
C GLY A 169 10.19 -15.85 -8.41
N LEU A 170 10.12 -14.71 -7.70
CA LEU A 170 9.11 -14.43 -6.66
C LEU A 170 8.17 -13.30 -7.09
N PRO A 171 7.35 -13.48 -8.13
CA PRO A 171 6.57 -12.38 -8.72
C PRO A 171 5.33 -11.99 -7.90
N GLN A 172 4.80 -12.91 -7.08
CA GLN A 172 3.54 -12.76 -6.35
C GLN A 172 3.81 -12.21 -4.95
N GLN A 173 3.84 -10.88 -4.84
CA GLN A 173 4.18 -10.21 -3.58
C GLN A 173 3.53 -8.84 -3.46
N ILE A 174 3.42 -8.38 -2.23
CA ILE A 174 2.96 -7.05 -1.85
C ILE A 174 3.94 -6.44 -0.86
N ASN A 175 4.38 -5.21 -1.13
CA ASN A 175 5.27 -4.46 -0.23
C ASN A 175 4.51 -3.29 0.37
N TYR A 176 4.25 -3.33 1.67
CA TYR A 176 3.70 -2.19 2.41
C TYR A 176 4.73 -1.66 3.40
N LEU A 177 5.36 -0.53 3.06
CA LEU A 177 6.48 0.01 3.85
C LEU A 177 7.52 -1.09 4.10
N HIS A 178 7.70 -1.50 5.35
CA HIS A 178 8.66 -2.51 5.80
C HIS A 178 8.11 -3.94 5.84
N ASP A 179 6.83 -4.14 5.54
CA ASP A 179 6.20 -5.45 5.47
C ASP A 179 6.25 -5.98 4.02
N LEU A 180 7.02 -7.04 3.80
CA LEU A 180 7.03 -7.82 2.57
C LEU A 180 6.11 -9.03 2.74
N LEU A 181 5.04 -9.11 1.94
CA LEU A 181 4.09 -10.21 1.92
C LEU A 181 4.25 -11.00 0.63
N LEU A 182 4.64 -12.26 0.72
CA LEU A 182 4.71 -13.20 -0.39
C LEU A 182 3.50 -14.14 -0.35
N PHE A 183 3.00 -14.51 -1.52
CA PHE A 183 1.89 -15.44 -1.67
C PHE A 183 2.39 -16.79 -2.18
N VAL A 184 1.94 -17.87 -1.54
CA VAL A 184 2.23 -19.25 -1.94
C VAL A 184 0.96 -19.82 -2.55
N HIS A 185 1.06 -20.28 -3.80
CA HIS A 185 -0.08 -20.89 -4.47
C HIS A 185 -0.52 -22.19 -3.74
N PRO A 186 -1.83 -22.48 -3.60
CA PRO A 186 -2.30 -23.67 -2.86
C PRO A 186 -1.75 -25.02 -3.37
N SER A 187 -1.48 -25.11 -4.67
CA SER A 187 -0.89 -26.30 -5.29
C SER A 187 0.62 -26.45 -5.05
N ASP A 188 1.26 -25.42 -4.51
CA ASP A 188 2.70 -25.36 -4.35
C ASP A 188 3.07 -25.72 -2.90
N GLN A 189 3.67 -26.89 -2.69
CA GLN A 189 4.01 -27.37 -1.34
C GLN A 189 5.31 -26.76 -0.79
N ASN A 190 6.02 -25.96 -1.61
CA ASN A 190 7.37 -25.51 -1.32
C ASN A 190 7.45 -24.11 -0.68
N GLY A 191 6.43 -23.69 0.07
CA GLY A 191 6.43 -22.38 0.74
C GLY A 191 7.67 -22.13 1.63
N ALA A 192 8.23 -23.18 2.25
CA ALA A 192 9.46 -23.09 3.03
C ALA A 192 10.70 -22.78 2.16
N GLU A 193 10.81 -23.41 0.99
CA GLU A 193 11.87 -23.12 0.02
C GLU A 193 11.76 -21.69 -0.50
N MET A 194 10.53 -21.24 -0.78
CA MET A 194 10.25 -19.87 -1.20
C MET A 194 10.71 -18.83 -0.16
N LEU A 195 10.50 -19.12 1.14
CA LEU A 195 11.02 -18.28 2.23
C LEU A 195 12.56 -18.26 2.24
N VAL A 196 13.21 -19.43 2.14
CA VAL A 196 14.68 -19.51 2.13
C VAL A 196 15.25 -18.72 0.95
N ASN A 197 14.68 -18.87 -0.24
CA ASN A 197 15.09 -18.15 -1.44
C ASN A 197 14.92 -16.63 -1.26
N ALA A 198 13.79 -16.18 -0.72
CA ALA A 198 13.56 -14.77 -0.42
C ALA A 198 14.59 -14.21 0.56
N LEU A 199 14.90 -14.93 1.64
CA LEU A 199 15.89 -14.51 2.64
C LEU A 199 17.30 -14.44 2.04
N GLN A 200 17.69 -15.40 1.20
CA GLN A 200 18.97 -15.38 0.50
C GLN A 200 19.09 -14.19 -0.45
N ILE A 201 18.03 -13.86 -1.18
CA ILE A 201 18.00 -12.67 -2.06
C ILE A 201 18.15 -11.40 -1.22
N LEU A 202 17.43 -11.28 -0.11
CA LEU A 202 17.49 -10.11 0.78
C LEU A 202 18.89 -9.93 1.40
N ASP A 203 19.50 -11.03 1.87
CA ASP A 203 20.88 -11.04 2.38
C ASP A 203 21.87 -10.59 1.29
N VAL A 204 21.70 -11.11 0.08
CA VAL A 204 22.51 -10.75 -1.07
C VAL A 204 22.40 -9.27 -1.43
N LEU A 205 21.22 -8.66 -1.26
CA LEU A 205 20.96 -7.24 -1.46
C LEU A 205 21.43 -6.37 -0.28
N GLY A 206 21.89 -6.98 0.82
CA GLY A 206 22.27 -6.27 2.04
C GLY A 206 21.07 -5.67 2.79
N VAL A 207 19.87 -6.21 2.57
CA VAL A 207 18.65 -5.76 3.25
C VAL A 207 18.54 -6.49 4.58
N PRO A 208 18.63 -5.80 5.72
CA PRO A 208 18.53 -6.43 7.02
C PRO A 208 17.10 -6.92 7.24
N VAL A 209 16.97 -8.22 7.50
CA VAL A 209 15.72 -8.85 7.90
C VAL A 209 15.74 -9.00 9.41
N ALA A 210 14.58 -8.86 10.05
CA ALA A 210 14.48 -9.03 11.49
C ALA A 210 14.42 -10.52 11.86
N THR A 211 15.52 -11.25 11.67
CA THR A 211 15.59 -12.72 11.81
C THR A 211 15.74 -13.22 13.25
N VAL A 212 16.15 -12.35 14.18
CA VAL A 212 16.52 -12.73 15.57
C VAL A 212 15.31 -12.84 16.51
N THR A 213 14.11 -12.42 16.09
CA THR A 213 12.87 -12.59 16.87
C THR A 213 11.87 -13.41 16.07
N THR A 214 11.45 -14.56 16.60
CA THR A 214 10.49 -15.53 16.03
C THR A 214 9.13 -14.94 15.60
N HIS A 215 8.85 -13.69 15.96
CA HIS A 215 7.59 -13.01 15.65
C HIS A 215 7.60 -12.18 14.36
N LYS A 216 8.76 -11.96 13.73
CA LYS A 216 8.94 -10.97 12.64
C LYS A 216 9.07 -11.56 11.23
N VAL A 217 9.38 -12.85 11.14
CA VAL A 217 9.13 -13.65 9.93
C VAL A 217 7.97 -14.59 10.28
N LYS A 218 6.90 -14.58 9.48
CA LYS A 218 5.72 -15.41 9.71
C LYS A 218 5.41 -16.24 8.48
N GLY A 219 4.96 -17.47 8.69
CA GLY A 219 4.62 -18.40 7.62
C GLY A 219 5.80 -19.27 7.16
N PRO A 220 5.61 -20.14 6.16
CA PRO A 220 4.38 -20.29 5.35
C PRO A 220 3.15 -20.68 6.20
N SER A 221 2.05 -19.95 6.05
CA SER A 221 0.79 -20.17 6.79
C SER A 221 -0.40 -19.74 5.95
N THR A 222 -1.55 -20.39 6.10
CA THR A 222 -2.83 -19.97 5.47
C THR A 222 -3.59 -18.93 6.30
N SER A 223 -3.06 -18.57 7.47
CA SER A 223 -3.60 -17.52 8.33
C SER A 223 -2.51 -16.55 8.78
N LEU A 224 -2.71 -15.26 8.54
CA LEU A 224 -1.72 -14.21 8.84
C LEU A 224 -2.38 -12.86 9.10
N THR A 225 -1.87 -12.10 10.08
CA THR A 225 -2.22 -10.68 10.25
C THR A 225 -1.42 -9.78 9.30
N PHE A 226 -2.13 -9.05 8.43
CA PHE A 226 -1.59 -8.02 7.55
C PHE A 226 -2.38 -6.72 7.75
N LEU A 227 -1.68 -5.59 7.95
CA LEU A 227 -2.30 -4.27 8.21
C LEU A 227 -3.39 -4.29 9.30
N GLY A 228 -3.23 -5.06 10.38
CA GLY A 228 -4.21 -5.14 11.48
C GLY A 228 -5.41 -6.06 11.23
N ILE A 229 -5.45 -6.75 10.09
CA ILE A 229 -6.51 -7.70 9.72
C ILE A 229 -5.90 -9.10 9.56
N VAL A 230 -6.50 -10.08 10.21
CA VAL A 230 -6.19 -11.50 10.00
C VAL A 230 -6.84 -11.94 8.69
N LEU A 231 -6.01 -12.43 7.79
CA LEU A 231 -6.38 -13.06 6.52
C LEU A 231 -6.36 -14.56 6.75
N ASP A 232 -7.51 -15.23 6.69
CA ASP A 232 -7.60 -16.70 6.79
C ASP A 232 -8.13 -17.27 5.47
N THR A 233 -7.26 -17.92 4.70
CA THR A 233 -7.58 -18.45 3.36
C THR A 233 -8.20 -19.85 3.39
N MET A 234 -8.20 -20.53 4.54
CA MET A 234 -8.89 -21.81 4.69
C MET A 234 -10.38 -21.59 4.89
N SER A 235 -10.73 -20.77 5.88
CA SER A 235 -12.12 -20.33 6.08
C SER A 235 -12.58 -19.31 5.03
N PHE A 236 -11.63 -18.66 4.35
CA PHE A 236 -11.83 -17.61 3.37
C PHE A 236 -12.49 -16.37 4.00
N GLN A 237 -11.93 -15.96 5.14
CA GLN A 237 -12.41 -14.88 5.98
C GLN A 237 -11.35 -13.81 6.25
N LEU A 238 -11.85 -12.61 6.55
CA LEU A 238 -11.13 -11.43 7.01
C LEU A 238 -11.62 -11.11 8.42
N ILE A 239 -10.71 -11.02 9.38
CA ILE A 239 -11.03 -10.86 10.81
C ILE A 239 -10.24 -9.67 11.37
N PRO A 240 -10.87 -8.69 12.03
CA PRO A 240 -10.16 -7.59 12.67
C PRO A 240 -9.38 -8.13 13.88
N ALA A 241 -8.07 -7.88 13.92
CA ALA A 241 -7.23 -8.42 14.99
C ALA A 241 -7.57 -7.83 16.36
N ASP A 242 -7.75 -6.51 16.46
CA ASP A 242 -7.98 -5.81 17.74
C ASP A 242 -8.83 -4.52 17.66
N GLU A 243 -9.13 -4.00 16.46
CA GLU A 243 -9.66 -2.64 16.29
C GLU A 243 -11.13 -2.47 16.67
N LEU A 244 -11.92 -3.55 16.65
CA LEU A 244 -13.37 -3.48 16.84
C LEU A 244 -13.78 -2.90 18.20
N ARG A 245 -13.02 -3.21 19.26
CA ARG A 245 -13.31 -2.71 20.60
C ARG A 245 -13.12 -1.19 20.69
N CYS A 246 -12.08 -0.68 20.03
CA CYS A 246 -11.80 0.76 19.97
C CYS A 246 -12.95 1.49 19.25
N VAL A 247 -13.36 0.99 18.07
CA VAL A 247 -14.46 1.57 17.29
C VAL A 247 -15.76 1.62 18.09
N LYS A 248 -16.14 0.51 18.76
CA LYS A 248 -17.35 0.44 19.60
C LYS A 248 -17.30 1.45 20.75
N GLY A 249 -16.15 1.60 21.42
CA GLY A 249 -15.97 2.58 22.49
C GLY A 249 -16.11 4.02 22.00
N MET A 250 -15.46 4.35 20.87
CA MET A 250 -15.58 5.69 20.27
C MET A 250 -17.00 5.98 19.77
N MET A 251 -17.70 4.97 19.23
CA MET A 251 -19.10 5.07 18.82
C MET A 251 -20.00 5.47 19.99
N ALA A 252 -19.93 4.73 21.11
CA ALA A 252 -20.72 5.01 22.31
C ALA A 252 -20.44 6.42 22.88
N MET A 253 -19.18 6.86 22.83
CA MET A 253 -18.80 8.22 23.22
C MET A 253 -19.45 9.28 22.32
N TRP A 254 -19.42 9.11 21.00
CA TRP A 254 -20.01 10.09 20.07
C TRP A 254 -21.53 10.13 20.15
N LEU A 255 -22.18 8.97 20.30
CA LEU A 255 -23.64 8.88 20.47
C LEU A 255 -24.13 9.50 21.78
N SER A 256 -23.32 9.46 22.85
CA SER A 256 -23.70 10.05 24.14
C SER A 256 -23.48 11.56 24.22
N ARG A 257 -22.38 12.09 23.65
CA ARG A 257 -22.05 13.53 23.72
C ARG A 257 -22.63 14.36 22.57
N ASN A 258 -22.94 13.72 21.44
CA ASN A 258 -23.41 14.32 20.18
C ASN A 258 -22.52 15.47 19.66
N SER A 259 -21.32 15.63 20.20
CA SER A 259 -20.40 16.73 19.92
C SER A 259 -18.98 16.38 20.37
N GLY A 260 -18.00 17.00 19.73
CA GLY A 260 -16.59 16.82 20.01
C GLY A 260 -15.73 17.74 19.16
N THR A 261 -14.43 17.76 19.39
CA THR A 261 -13.48 18.53 18.59
C THR A 261 -13.29 17.93 17.21
N ARG A 262 -12.90 18.75 16.23
CA ARG A 262 -12.51 18.29 14.89
C ARG A 262 -11.47 17.16 14.97
N LYS A 263 -10.45 17.32 15.83
CA LYS A 263 -9.39 16.31 16.00
C LYS A 263 -9.92 14.98 16.54
N GLU A 264 -10.90 14.99 17.43
CA GLU A 264 -11.58 13.78 17.90
C GLU A 264 -12.36 13.11 16.75
N LEU A 265 -13.04 13.90 15.91
CA LEU A 265 -13.80 13.38 14.78
C LEU A 265 -12.86 12.79 13.71
N GLU A 266 -11.73 13.43 13.41
CA GLU A 266 -10.70 12.91 12.49
C GLU A 266 -10.18 11.55 12.93
N ARG A 267 -9.84 11.42 14.23
CA ARG A 267 -9.38 10.15 14.80
C ARG A 267 -10.45 9.07 14.68
N PHE A 268 -11.69 9.40 15.02
CA PHE A 268 -12.80 8.48 14.93
C PHE A 268 -13.08 8.02 13.50
N LEU A 269 -13.12 8.97 12.56
CA LEU A 269 -13.26 8.70 11.13
C LEU A 269 -12.12 7.83 10.59
N GLY A 270 -10.89 8.02 11.06
CA GLY A 270 -9.76 7.15 10.69
C GLY A 270 -10.02 5.67 11.05
N HIS A 271 -10.54 5.42 12.25
CA HIS A 271 -10.93 4.06 12.66
C HIS A 271 -12.12 3.51 11.87
N LEU A 272 -13.12 4.33 11.56
CA LEU A 272 -14.25 3.88 10.73
C LEU A 272 -13.83 3.60 9.28
N VAL A 273 -12.91 4.38 8.71
CA VAL A 273 -12.32 4.12 7.39
C VAL A 273 -11.57 2.80 7.39
N HIS A 274 -10.83 2.50 8.46
CA HIS A 274 -10.17 1.20 8.60
C HIS A 274 -11.20 0.07 8.73
N ALA A 275 -12.21 0.20 9.58
CA ALA A 275 -13.28 -0.79 9.72
C ALA A 275 -14.04 -1.01 8.40
N ALA A 276 -14.21 0.04 7.58
CA ALA A 276 -14.83 -0.04 6.26
C ALA A 276 -13.99 -0.82 5.23
N THR A 277 -12.77 -1.26 5.56
CA THR A 277 -12.04 -2.25 4.74
C THR A 277 -12.58 -3.67 4.91
N LEU A 278 -13.22 -3.96 6.04
CA LEU A 278 -13.93 -5.21 6.31
C LEU A 278 -15.42 -5.08 5.99
N ILE A 279 -16.00 -3.93 6.34
CA ILE A 279 -17.43 -3.67 6.22
C ILE A 279 -17.69 -2.97 4.89
N GLN A 280 -18.03 -3.74 3.85
CA GLN A 280 -18.17 -3.27 2.47
C GLN A 280 -19.12 -2.06 2.33
N LEU A 281 -20.25 -2.07 3.03
CA LEU A 281 -21.21 -0.96 3.01
C LEU A 281 -20.78 0.21 3.92
N GLY A 282 -19.79 0.03 4.80
CA GLY A 282 -19.40 1.05 5.78
C GLY A 282 -19.01 2.38 5.12
N ARG A 283 -18.39 2.34 3.94
CA ARG A 283 -17.98 3.55 3.21
C ARG A 283 -19.14 4.49 2.86
N THR A 284 -20.35 3.98 2.64
CA THR A 284 -21.50 4.83 2.29
C THR A 284 -21.92 5.72 3.46
N PHE A 285 -21.73 5.24 4.68
CA PHE A 285 -22.07 5.91 5.94
C PHE A 285 -20.89 6.74 6.52
N LEU A 286 -19.93 7.12 5.69
CA LEU A 286 -18.85 8.05 6.05
C LEU A 286 -19.02 9.42 5.40
N ARG A 287 -19.86 9.52 4.38
CA ARG A 287 -19.92 10.70 3.51
C ARG A 287 -20.35 11.95 4.29
N GLU A 288 -21.43 11.86 5.05
CA GLU A 288 -21.95 13.03 5.78
C GLU A 288 -21.01 13.43 6.92
N LEU A 289 -20.41 12.45 7.62
CA LEU A 289 -19.37 12.69 8.62
C LEU A 289 -18.15 13.43 8.04
N PHE A 290 -17.69 13.06 6.84
CA PHE A 290 -16.61 13.79 6.17
C PHE A 290 -17.05 15.19 5.72
N LYS A 291 -18.27 15.39 5.23
CA LYS A 291 -18.78 16.73 4.91
C LYS A 291 -18.81 17.64 6.14
N LEU A 292 -19.24 17.09 7.28
CA LEU A 292 -19.23 17.80 8.56
C LEU A 292 -17.82 18.23 8.95
N LEU A 293 -16.83 17.36 8.74
CA LEU A 293 -15.42 17.68 8.97
C LEU A 293 -14.97 18.91 8.15
N HIS A 294 -15.35 19.01 6.87
CA HIS A 294 -14.95 20.13 6.00
C HIS A 294 -15.55 21.49 6.38
N LYS A 295 -16.58 21.54 7.24
CA LYS A 295 -17.18 22.80 7.70
C LYS A 295 -16.30 23.58 8.68
N VAL A 296 -15.26 22.93 9.23
CA VAL A 296 -14.48 23.45 10.35
C VAL A 296 -13.00 23.33 10.06
N ASN A 297 -12.21 24.40 10.22
CA ASN A 297 -10.82 24.40 9.77
C ASN A 297 -9.77 24.05 10.84
N LYS A 298 -9.99 24.42 12.12
CA LYS A 298 -8.98 24.23 13.16
C LYS A 298 -9.20 22.93 13.96
N PRO A 299 -8.13 22.24 14.40
CA PRO A 299 -8.25 20.96 15.12
C PRO A 299 -9.03 21.05 16.43
N GLN A 300 -8.95 22.17 17.15
CA GLN A 300 -9.60 22.36 18.46
C GLN A 300 -11.05 22.82 18.37
N HIS A 301 -11.54 23.19 17.18
CA HIS A 301 -12.91 23.65 17.03
C HIS A 301 -13.89 22.52 17.32
N PHE A 302 -14.96 22.84 18.04
CA PHE A 302 -16.04 21.91 18.32
C PHE A 302 -16.95 21.75 17.11
N ILE A 303 -17.43 20.53 16.95
CA ILE A 303 -18.36 20.06 15.94
C ILE A 303 -19.50 19.39 16.67
N GLN A 304 -20.73 19.75 16.32
CA GLN A 304 -21.93 19.07 16.78
C GLN A 304 -22.49 18.23 15.64
N LEU A 305 -22.89 16.99 15.95
CA LEU A 305 -23.54 16.13 14.97
C LEU A 305 -24.96 16.63 14.71
N THR A 306 -25.37 16.66 13.44
CA THR A 306 -26.75 16.90 13.04
C THR A 306 -27.47 15.58 12.83
N THR A 307 -28.79 15.63 12.58
CA THR A 307 -29.63 14.44 12.40
C THR A 307 -29.08 13.47 11.36
N THR A 308 -28.47 13.96 10.28
CA THR A 308 -27.91 13.11 9.22
C THR A 308 -26.66 12.35 9.67
N GLU A 309 -25.70 13.03 10.32
CA GLU A 309 -24.50 12.34 10.80
C GLU A 309 -24.81 11.41 11.97
N THR A 310 -25.75 11.80 12.83
CA THR A 310 -26.24 10.93 13.91
C THR A 310 -26.90 9.67 13.35
N ALA A 311 -27.65 9.77 12.25
CA ALA A 311 -28.23 8.60 11.58
C ALA A 311 -27.15 7.65 11.01
N ASP A 312 -26.09 8.19 10.39
CA ASP A 312 -24.94 7.39 9.96
C ASP A 312 -24.29 6.64 11.14
N LEU A 313 -24.10 7.31 12.28
CA LEU A 313 -23.55 6.68 13.49
C LEU A 313 -24.46 5.60 14.06
N TYR A 314 -25.79 5.81 14.06
CA TYR A 314 -26.73 4.77 14.48
C TYR A 314 -26.69 3.55 13.57
N TRP A 315 -26.53 3.73 12.26
CA TRP A 315 -26.33 2.60 11.34
C TRP A 315 -25.08 1.80 11.72
N TRP A 316 -23.96 2.50 11.93
CA TRP A 316 -22.70 1.85 12.33
C TRP A 316 -22.83 1.11 13.66
N ASP A 317 -23.45 1.71 14.67
CA ASP A 317 -23.69 1.07 15.97
C ASP A 317 -24.56 -0.18 15.83
N CYS A 318 -25.71 -0.08 15.16
CA CYS A 318 -26.60 -1.21 14.89
C CYS A 318 -25.89 -2.34 14.14
N PHE A 319 -25.07 -1.99 13.15
CA PHE A 319 -24.29 -2.96 12.39
C PHE A 319 -23.24 -3.64 13.28
N LEU A 320 -22.42 -2.87 14.00
CA LEU A 320 -21.33 -3.38 14.84
C LEU A 320 -21.82 -4.23 16.03
N GLN A 321 -23.05 -4.00 16.51
CA GLN A 321 -23.67 -4.84 17.54
C GLN A 321 -24.06 -6.22 17.00
N ARG A 322 -24.51 -6.31 15.74
CA ARG A 322 -24.94 -7.57 15.11
C ARG A 322 -23.83 -8.30 14.37
N TRP A 323 -22.82 -7.58 13.89
CA TRP A 323 -21.73 -8.15 13.15
C TRP A 323 -20.87 -9.03 14.04
N ASN A 324 -20.68 -10.28 13.64
CA ASN A 324 -19.89 -11.29 14.36
C ASN A 324 -18.37 -11.03 14.31
N GLY A 325 -17.93 -10.01 13.58
CA GLY A 325 -16.51 -9.67 13.43
C GLY A 325 -15.82 -10.43 12.29
N HIS A 326 -16.55 -11.13 11.41
CA HIS A 326 -15.97 -11.80 10.26
C HIS A 326 -16.50 -11.21 8.96
N SER A 327 -15.62 -10.97 8.01
CA SER A 327 -15.96 -10.65 6.62
C SER A 327 -15.42 -11.74 5.71
N PHE A 328 -15.93 -11.85 4.49
CA PHE A 328 -15.49 -12.86 3.53
C PHE A 328 -14.73 -12.21 2.39
N PHE A 329 -13.79 -12.93 1.78
CA PHE A 329 -13.21 -12.49 0.52
C PHE A 329 -14.30 -12.55 -0.55
N LEU A 330 -14.62 -11.41 -1.14
CA LEU A 330 -15.59 -11.33 -2.23
C LEU A 330 -14.98 -11.92 -3.48
N VAL A 331 -15.46 -13.10 -3.87
CA VAL A 331 -15.19 -13.62 -5.21
C VAL A 331 -15.97 -12.75 -6.18
N PRO A 332 -15.35 -12.15 -7.21
CA PRO A 332 -16.09 -11.44 -8.23
C PRO A 332 -17.07 -12.42 -8.88
N VAL A 333 -18.34 -12.25 -8.54
CA VAL A 333 -19.44 -12.85 -9.30
C VAL A 333 -19.35 -12.31 -10.74
N PRO A 334 -19.69 -13.12 -11.75
CA PRO A 334 -19.59 -12.70 -13.15
C PRO A 334 -20.27 -11.35 -13.36
N THR A 335 -19.59 -10.44 -14.08
CA THR A 335 -20.06 -9.07 -14.30
C THR A 335 -21.46 -9.09 -14.91
N VAL A 336 -22.44 -8.65 -14.12
CA VAL A 336 -23.81 -8.46 -14.59
C VAL A 336 -23.97 -7.01 -15.00
N HIS A 337 -24.17 -6.77 -16.30
CA HIS A 337 -24.54 -5.44 -16.78
C HIS A 337 -26.02 -5.20 -16.46
N VAL A 338 -26.26 -4.25 -15.56
CA VAL A 338 -27.59 -3.77 -15.19
C VAL A 338 -27.76 -2.37 -15.74
N TYR A 339 -28.77 -2.17 -16.58
CA TYR A 339 -29.18 -0.88 -17.11
C TYR A 339 -30.41 -0.45 -16.33
N SER A 340 -30.34 0.69 -15.64
CA SER A 340 -31.48 1.23 -14.92
C SER A 340 -31.77 2.65 -15.39
N ASP A 341 -33.05 2.96 -15.55
CA ASP A 341 -33.53 4.31 -15.82
C ASP A 341 -34.69 4.64 -14.87
N ALA A 342 -34.78 5.89 -14.45
CA ALA A 342 -35.78 6.35 -13.51
C ALA A 342 -36.37 7.68 -13.98
N SER A 343 -37.69 7.68 -14.16
CA SER A 343 -38.47 8.90 -14.36
C SER A 343 -38.69 9.58 -13.01
N THR A 344 -38.57 10.90 -12.97
CA THR A 344 -38.79 11.71 -11.76
C THR A 344 -40.21 11.62 -11.21
N THR A 345 -41.19 11.15 -12.00
CA THR A 345 -42.61 11.25 -11.64
C THR A 345 -43.43 9.97 -11.76
N PHE A 346 -43.01 8.93 -12.51
CA PHE A 346 -43.94 7.84 -12.86
C PHE A 346 -43.41 6.39 -12.69
N GLY A 347 -42.09 6.18 -12.62
CA GLY A 347 -41.57 4.82 -12.41
C GLY A 347 -40.08 4.67 -12.64
N CYS A 348 -39.56 3.50 -12.28
CA CYS A 348 -38.22 3.05 -12.58
C CYS A 348 -38.25 1.73 -13.35
N GLY A 349 -37.25 1.52 -14.21
CA GLY A 349 -37.06 0.27 -14.94
C GLY A 349 -35.64 -0.22 -14.75
N ALA A 350 -35.46 -1.54 -14.69
CA ALA A 350 -34.15 -2.17 -14.70
C ALA A 350 -34.13 -3.31 -15.72
N PHE A 351 -33.01 -3.45 -16.41
CA PHE A 351 -32.74 -4.51 -17.39
C PHE A 351 -31.41 -5.18 -17.08
N ALA A 352 -31.42 -6.50 -16.96
CA ALA A 352 -30.22 -7.30 -16.73
C ALA A 352 -30.35 -8.65 -17.43
N GLN A 353 -29.28 -9.11 -18.09
CA GLN A 353 -29.17 -10.45 -18.69
C GLN A 353 -30.37 -10.87 -19.57
N GLY A 354 -30.88 -9.96 -20.40
CA GLY A 354 -32.01 -10.27 -21.30
C GLY A 354 -33.38 -10.28 -20.63
N ARG A 355 -33.49 -9.91 -19.34
CA ARG A 355 -34.75 -9.80 -18.60
C ARG A 355 -34.94 -8.35 -18.13
N GLY A 356 -36.12 -7.81 -18.39
CA GLY A 356 -36.52 -6.46 -17.96
C GLY A 356 -37.73 -6.49 -17.03
N GLY A 357 -37.81 -5.53 -16.11
CA GLY A 357 -38.95 -5.36 -15.22
C GLY A 357 -39.13 -3.92 -14.77
N SER A 358 -40.39 -3.55 -14.53
CA SER A 358 -40.82 -2.26 -13.97
C SER A 358 -41.47 -2.52 -12.61
N PRO A 359 -40.89 -2.08 -11.48
CA PRO A 359 -41.53 -2.26 -10.18
C PRO A 359 -42.63 -1.20 -10.02
N TYR A 360 -43.89 -1.62 -9.98
CA TYR A 360 -44.94 -0.82 -9.32
C TYR A 360 -44.77 -0.92 -7.78
N PRO A 361 -45.22 0.09 -7.00
CA PRO A 361 -44.72 0.35 -5.63
C PRO A 361 -45.01 -0.70 -4.54
N GLY A 362 -45.63 -1.84 -4.84
CA GLY A 362 -45.98 -2.86 -3.86
C GLY A 362 -44.94 -3.95 -3.61
N PHE A 363 -43.91 -4.08 -4.46
CA PHE A 363 -43.07 -5.31 -4.51
C PHE A 363 -41.58 -5.11 -4.20
N MET A 364 -41.16 -3.91 -3.77
CA MET A 364 -39.74 -3.62 -3.49
C MET A 364 -39.21 -4.20 -2.17
N ALA A 365 -40.07 -4.67 -1.26
CA ALA A 365 -39.58 -5.36 -0.06
C ALA A 365 -39.07 -6.79 -0.36
N GLN A 366 -39.75 -7.54 -1.23
CA GLN A 366 -39.43 -8.97 -1.44
C GLN A 366 -38.27 -9.20 -2.40
N THR A 367 -38.10 -8.37 -3.42
CA THR A 367 -37.05 -8.59 -4.44
C THR A 367 -35.66 -8.16 -3.96
N PHE A 368 -35.58 -7.10 -3.14
CA PHE A 368 -34.32 -6.65 -2.55
C PHE A 368 -33.87 -7.56 -1.39
N LEU A 369 -34.81 -8.10 -0.61
CA LEU A 369 -34.53 -9.15 0.37
C LEU A 369 -34.15 -10.48 -0.30
N GLY A 370 -34.75 -10.83 -1.44
CA GLY A 370 -34.39 -12.04 -2.20
C GLY A 370 -32.98 -12.03 -2.78
N LEU A 371 -32.44 -10.84 -3.10
CA LEU A 371 -31.05 -10.68 -3.55
C LEU A 371 -30.02 -10.75 -2.42
N LEU A 372 -30.43 -10.54 -1.18
CA LEU A 372 -29.59 -10.73 0.01
C LEU A 372 -29.58 -12.18 0.51
N HIS A 373 -30.44 -13.05 -0.03
CA HIS A 373 -30.56 -14.46 0.33
C HIS A 373 -29.75 -15.43 -0.55
N TRP A 374 -28.87 -14.93 -1.42
CA TRP A 374 -27.90 -15.78 -2.09
C TRP A 374 -26.65 -15.92 -1.21
N SER A 375 -26.64 -17.05 -0.51
CA SER A 375 -25.62 -17.64 0.37
C SER A 375 -24.19 -17.58 -0.15
#